data_AF-A0A8T5KI70-F1
#
_entry.id   AF-A0A8T5KI70-F1
#
_cell.length_a   1.000
_cell.length_b   1.000
_cell.length_c   1.000
_cell.angle_alpha   90.00
_cell.angle_beta   90.00
_cell.angle_gamma   90.00
#
_symmetry.space_group_name_H-M   'P 1'
#
loop_
_entity.id
_entity.type
_entity.pdbx_description
1 polymer ?
#
loop_
_entity_poly.entity_id
_entity_poly.type
_entity_poly.pdbx_seq_one_letter_code
_entity_poly.pdbx_strand_id
1 'polypeptide(L)' 'NGTSIGHKSTVFATKVMAGTVIDLLSNPELVKEAKAEWERQMDGRLYKSPIPTGVKPPLDQLKKH' A
#
# COMPACT_ATOMS: atom_id res chain seq x y z
N ASN A 1 21.85 -14.24 2.66
CA ASN A 1 20.55 -14.82 2.21
C ASN A 1 19.43 -14.46 3.20
N GLY A 2 18.79 -13.30 3.02
CA GLY A 2 17.63 -12.85 3.83
C GLY A 2 16.26 -13.14 3.21
N THR A 3 16.25 -13.81 2.06
CA THR A 3 15.06 -14.07 1.23
C THR A 3 14.08 -15.07 1.86
N SER A 4 14.54 -16.06 2.63
CA SER A 4 13.67 -17.08 3.23
C SER A 4 12.74 -16.51 4.31
N ILE A 5 13.27 -15.67 5.21
CA ILE A 5 12.49 -15.03 6.28
C ILE A 5 11.50 -14.03 5.68
N GLY A 6 11.96 -13.21 4.73
CA GLY A 6 11.10 -12.27 4.00
C GLY A 6 9.95 -12.98 3.31
N HIS A 7 10.22 -14.06 2.56
CA HIS A 7 9.20 -14.82 1.85
C HIS A 7 8.13 -15.40 2.78
N LYS A 8 8.53 -16.03 3.90
CA LYS A 8 7.58 -16.57 4.88
C LYS A 8 6.71 -15.46 5.50
N SER A 9 7.33 -14.32 5.81
CA SER A 9 6.62 -13.16 6.36
C SER A 9 5.62 -12.59 5.35
N THR A 10 6.00 -12.49 4.08
CA THR A 10 5.10 -12.05 3.00
C THR A 10 3.91 -12.99 2.85
N VAL A 11 4.12 -14.32 2.85
CA VAL A 11 3.01 -15.28 2.75
C VAL A 11 2.02 -15.11 3.89
N PHE A 12 2.51 -14.89 5.11
CA PHE A 12 1.66 -14.62 6.26
C PHE A 12 0.88 -13.30 6.12
N ALA A 13 1.56 -12.21 5.76
CA ALA A 13 0.94 -10.90 5.55
C ALA A 13 -0.17 -10.97 4.49
N THR A 14 0.06 -11.69 3.38
CA THR A 14 -0.94 -11.90 2.33
C THR A 14 -2.20 -12.59 2.86
N LYS A 15 -2.07 -13.60 3.74
CA LYS A 15 -3.23 -14.27 4.34
C LYS A 15 -4.05 -13.32 5.21
N VAL A 16 -3.38 -12.51 6.01
CA VAL A 16 -4.04 -11.50 6.86
C VAL A 16 -4.80 -10.49 5.99
N MET A 17 -4.15 -9.93 4.97
CA MET A 17 -4.79 -8.98 4.06
C MET A 17 -6.00 -9.59 3.35
N ALA A 18 -5.90 -10.83 2.87
CA ALA A 18 -7.02 -11.52 2.24
C ALA A 18 -8.21 -11.72 3.19
N GLY A 19 -7.96 -12.12 4.44
CA GLY A 19 -8.98 -12.22 5.49
C GLY A 19 -9.66 -10.88 5.74
N THR A 20 -8.88 -9.81 5.92
CA THR A 20 -9.42 -8.46 6.11
C THR A 20 -10.29 -8.02 4.94
N VAL A 21 -9.90 -8.31 3.69
CA VAL A 21 -10.72 -7.98 2.52
C VAL A 21 -12.05 -8.73 2.54
N ILE A 22 -12.05 -10.00 2.93
CA ILE A 22 -13.29 -10.79 3.07
C ILE A 22 -14.22 -10.15 4.13
N ASP A 23 -13.68 -9.73 5.27
CA ASP A 23 -14.44 -9.05 6.32
C ASP A 23 -15.06 -7.74 5.81
N LEU A 24 -14.28 -6.94 5.10
CA LEU A 24 -14.74 -5.68 4.51
C LEU A 24 -15.83 -5.88 3.45
N LEU A 25 -15.73 -6.95 2.64
CA LEU A 25 -16.76 -7.29 1.65
C LEU A 25 -18.04 -7.84 2.29
N SER A 26 -17.91 -8.52 3.42
CA SER A 26 -19.04 -9.16 4.11
C SER A 26 -19.80 -8.19 5.02
N ASN A 27 -19.15 -7.12 5.49
CA ASN A 27 -19.76 -6.10 6.36
C ASN A 27 -19.45 -4.67 5.86
N PRO A 28 -20.39 -4.04 5.13
CA PRO A 28 -20.23 -2.68 4.60
C PRO A 28 -20.00 -1.60 5.67
N GLU A 29 -20.45 -1.79 6.91
CA GLU A 29 -20.24 -0.80 7.97
C GLU A 29 -18.76 -0.68 8.34
N LEU A 30 -17.99 -1.77 8.26
CA LEU A 30 -16.53 -1.72 8.50
C LEU A 30 -15.82 -0.81 7.48
N VAL A 31 -16.28 -0.79 6.23
CA VAL A 31 -15.74 0.10 5.20
C VAL A 31 -16.01 1.56 5.54
N LYS A 32 -17.21 1.86 6.05
CA LYS A 32 -17.61 3.21 6.45
C LYS A 32 -16.80 3.69 7.65
N GLU A 33 -16.67 2.87 8.68
CA GLU A 33 -15.87 3.18 9.87
C GLU A 33 -14.39 3.36 9.53
N ALA A 34 -13.82 2.46 8.72
CA ALA A 34 -12.42 2.56 8.29
C ALA A 34 -12.14 3.85 7.50
N LYS A 35 -13.06 4.27 6.63
CA LYS A 35 -12.96 5.55 5.91
C LYS A 35 -13.07 6.75 6.84
N ALA A 36 -14.02 6.74 7.77
CA ALA A 36 -14.18 7.83 8.74
C ALA A 36 -12.94 8.00 9.62
N GLU A 37 -12.35 6.89 10.09
CA GLU A 37 -11.09 6.92 10.84
C GLU A 37 -9.94 7.45 9.97
N TRP A 38 -9.84 7.02 8.71
CA TRP A 38 -8.82 7.53 7.79
C TRP A 38 -8.95 9.03 7.56
N GLU A 39 -10.16 9.54 7.33
CA GLU A 39 -10.41 10.99 7.16
C GLU A 39 -10.00 11.78 8.41
N ARG A 40 -10.38 11.28 9.60
CA ARG A 40 -10.01 11.86 10.89
C ARG A 40 -8.50 11.89 11.10
N GLN A 41 -7.81 10.80 10.75
CA GLN A 41 -6.35 10.69 10.89
C GLN A 41 -5.62 11.55 9.86
N MET A 42 -6.12 11.64 8.64
CA MET A 42 -5.48 12.45 7.60
C MET A 42 -5.60 13.93 7.93
N ASP A 43 -6.69 14.38 8.56
CA ASP A 43 -6.90 15.78 8.96
C ASP A 43 -6.63 16.76 7.80
N GLY A 44 -7.17 16.42 6.62
CA GLY A 44 -6.96 17.18 5.39
C GLY A 44 -5.54 17.11 4.78
N ARG A 45 -4.60 16.37 5.37
CA ARG A 45 -3.28 16.15 4.77
C ARG A 45 -3.44 15.37 3.47
N LEU A 46 -2.85 15.90 2.41
CA LEU A 46 -2.78 15.23 1.11
C LEU A 46 -1.33 14.90 0.80
N TYR A 47 -1.10 13.71 0.26
CA TYR A 47 0.22 13.32 -0.21
C TYR A 47 0.70 14.30 -1.29
N LYS A 48 1.89 14.88 -1.08
CA LYS A 48 2.59 15.67 -2.08
C LYS A 48 3.86 14.92 -2.46
N SER A 49 4.02 14.64 -3.76
CA SER A 49 5.22 14.01 -4.28
C SER A 49 6.46 14.84 -3.89
N PRO A 50 7.51 14.24 -3.31
CA PRO A 50 8.78 14.92 -3.09
C PRO A 50 9.53 15.16 -4.40
N ILE A 51 9.16 14.46 -5.48
CA ILE A 51 9.74 14.63 -6.81
C ILE A 51 9.05 15.82 -7.49
N PRO A 52 9.82 16.83 -7.95
CA PRO A 52 9.27 17.96 -8.69
C PRO A 52 8.46 17.52 -9.92
N THR A 53 7.43 18.29 -10.26
CA THR A 53 6.64 18.07 -11.46
C THR A 53 7.50 18.20 -12.71
N GLY A 54 7.39 17.23 -13.62
CA GLY A 54 8.10 17.24 -14.91
C GLY A 54 9.45 16.54 -14.94
N VAL A 55 9.91 15.96 -13.81
CA VAL A 55 11.11 15.11 -13.81
C VAL A 55 10.84 13.83 -14.60
N LYS A 56 11.64 13.59 -15.65
CA LYS A 56 11.59 12.34 -16.41
C LYS A 56 12.48 11.29 -15.71
N PRO A 57 12.04 10.03 -15.61
CA PRO A 57 12.91 8.96 -15.13
C PRO A 57 14.16 8.84 -16.00
N PRO A 58 15.34 8.56 -15.42
CA PRO A 58 16.58 8.38 -16.17
C PRO A 58 16.61 6.98 -16.80
N LEU A 59 15.96 6.83 -17.96
CA LEU A 59 15.81 5.55 -18.67
C LEU A 59 17.08 5.08 -19.40
N ASP A 60 18.13 5.90 -19.41
CA ASP A 60 19.43 5.67 -20.04
C ASP A 60 20.45 4.98 -19.12
N GLN A 61 20.15 4.84 -17.83
CA GLN A 61 21.07 4.28 -16.83
C GLN A 61 21.24 2.75 -16.91
N LEU A 62 20.32 2.04 -17.57
CA LEU A 62 20.35 0.58 -17.66
C LEU A 62 20.85 0.15 -19.03
N LYS A 63 21.75 -0.85 -19.06
CA LYS A 63 22.13 -1.51 -20.31
C LYS A 63 20.88 -2.12 -20.94
N LYS A 64 20.62 -1.79 -22.21
CA LYS A 64 19.60 -2.49 -23.01
C LYS A 64 20.02 -3.96 -23.08
N HIS A 65 19.17 -4.84 -22.56
CA HIS A 65 19.27 -6.28 -22.72
C HIS A 65 18.68 -6.69 -24.07
#